data_AF-A0A2Z5EJ51-F1
#
_entry.id   AF-A0A2Z5EJ51-F1
#
_cell.length_a   1.000
_cell.length_b   1.000
_cell.length_c   1.000
_cell.angle_alpha   90.00
_cell.angle_beta   90.00
_cell.angle_gamma   90.00
#
_symmetry.space_group_name_H-M   'P 1'
#
loop_
_entity.id
_entity.type
_entity.pdbx_description
1 polymer ?
#
loop_
_entity_poly.entity_id
_entity_poly.type
_entity_poly.pdbx_seq_one_letter_code
_entity_poly.pdbx_strand_id
1 'polypeptide(L)'
;MAGPSLPARVPRRLLVSGHSLTDHPYPEYLEGIAASLGRPMDWNMQALEGSSIKDRTMGSGPVPWAGYAAGTDRDDRPLDMLALLRRPLAPGERAYDTLVITEQHTLLGSIVWNDSLRLLRDFHERVIAQNPDAQTYLFEAWMNVVDLDDPSSWIAYERAAAPLWRCVAGRINHDLAAEGRADRLATIPAASALTVLVEEATSRRPVPGLEGPDTRSILARIFRDDVHLTSAGVYYIALVSSAILQGQTIHTSVRPEGMRKDTADRLHEIAARFVTAHRAERREIPAEDCSRYVSDSFTPRYLAYQRSLQWRDYPGPMVWLKWARLRVQWPRLFRRRDTSNPLYISEAKPSVL
;
A
#
# COMPACT_ATOMS: atom_id res chain seq x y z
N MET A 1 -22.44 -3.69 -14.06
CA MET A 1 -22.40 -2.21 -14.00
C MET A 1 -21.00 -1.82 -13.59
N ALA A 2 -20.26 -1.09 -14.43
CA ALA A 2 -19.00 -0.50 -14.01
C ALA A 2 -19.31 0.44 -12.84
N GLY A 3 -18.64 0.25 -11.69
CA GLY A 3 -18.76 1.16 -10.56
C GLY A 3 -18.44 2.60 -11.01
N PRO A 4 -18.95 3.62 -10.30
CA PRO A 4 -18.70 5.01 -10.69
C PRO A 4 -17.19 5.23 -10.77
N SER A 5 -16.72 5.65 -11.95
CA SER A 5 -15.38 6.16 -12.12
C SER A 5 -15.27 7.39 -11.23
N LEU A 6 -14.63 7.25 -10.06
CA LEU A 6 -14.22 8.40 -9.28
C LEU A 6 -13.44 9.31 -10.23
N PRO A 7 -13.85 10.58 -10.45
CA PRO A 7 -13.05 11.48 -11.25
C PRO A 7 -11.71 11.62 -10.52
N ALA A 8 -10.65 11.02 -11.06
CA ALA A 8 -9.31 11.17 -10.53
C ALA A 8 -8.93 12.65 -10.65
N ARG A 9 -9.13 13.41 -9.58
CA ARG A 9 -8.55 14.75 -9.49
C ARG A 9 -7.05 14.56 -9.46
N VAL A 10 -6.39 15.15 -10.44
CA VAL A 10 -4.94 15.15 -10.56
C VAL A 10 -4.34 15.70 -9.26
N PRO A 11 -3.48 14.94 -8.56
CA PRO A 11 -2.83 15.45 -7.36
C PRO A 11 -2.06 16.73 -7.67
N ARG A 12 -2.24 17.75 -6.84
CA ARG A 12 -1.38 18.95 -6.85
C ARG A 12 -0.60 19.09 -5.55
N ARG A 13 -1.13 18.56 -4.45
CA ARG A 13 -0.48 18.56 -3.13
C ARG A 13 -0.62 17.17 -2.52
N LEU A 14 0.46 16.40 -2.61
CA LEU A 14 0.55 15.03 -2.13
C LEU A 14 1.12 14.97 -0.72
N LEU A 15 0.50 14.18 0.13
CA LEU A 15 1.03 13.79 1.42
C LEU A 15 1.29 12.28 1.42
N VAL A 16 2.50 11.86 1.78
CA VAL A 16 2.84 10.43 1.92
C VAL A 16 3.02 10.10 3.40
N SER A 17 2.28 9.14 3.96
CA SER A 17 2.53 8.62 5.31
C SER A 17 2.98 7.17 5.20
N GLY A 18 4.24 6.90 5.56
CA GLY A 18 4.91 5.72 5.08
C GLY A 18 6.14 5.26 5.87
N HIS A 19 6.80 4.27 5.30
CA HIS A 19 8.08 3.74 5.76
C HIS A 19 8.98 3.55 4.52
N SER A 20 10.10 2.86 4.67
CA SER A 20 11.14 2.68 3.65
C SER A 20 10.69 2.20 2.24
N LEU A 21 9.47 1.68 2.08
CA LEU A 21 8.94 1.24 0.77
C LEU A 21 8.22 2.35 -0.01
N THR A 22 7.91 3.46 0.65
CA THR A 22 7.29 4.67 0.08
C THR A 22 8.15 5.91 0.33
N ASP A 23 9.37 5.71 0.84
CA ASP A 23 10.35 6.73 1.16
C ASP A 23 11.13 7.14 -0.11
N HIS A 24 12.09 8.06 0.02
CA HIS A 24 13.00 8.46 -1.03
C HIS A 24 13.59 7.25 -1.82
N PRO A 25 13.59 7.25 -3.16
CA PRO A 25 13.19 8.33 -4.08
C PRO A 25 11.75 8.20 -4.63
N TYR A 26 10.83 7.50 -3.96
CA TYR A 26 9.49 7.24 -4.49
C TYR A 26 8.69 8.54 -4.75
N PRO A 27 8.54 9.47 -3.78
CA PRO A 27 7.82 10.72 -4.01
C PRO A 27 8.45 11.61 -5.08
N GLU A 28 9.78 11.62 -5.21
CA GLU A 28 10.51 12.37 -6.24
C GLU A 28 10.20 11.86 -7.64
N TYR A 29 10.11 10.54 -7.81
CA TYR A 29 9.72 9.99 -9.10
C TYR A 29 8.27 10.35 -9.45
N LEU A 30 7.35 10.37 -8.47
CA LEU A 30 6.00 10.87 -8.71
C LEU A 30 6.02 12.35 -9.15
N GLU A 31 6.78 13.21 -8.46
CA GLU A 31 6.92 14.64 -8.77
C GLU A 31 7.49 14.85 -10.18
N GLY A 32 8.59 14.19 -10.51
CA GLY A 32 9.22 14.27 -11.83
C GLY A 32 8.32 13.77 -12.95
N ILE A 33 7.61 12.65 -12.74
CA ILE A 33 6.63 12.13 -13.70
C ILE A 33 5.51 13.16 -13.88
N ALA A 34 4.92 13.69 -12.81
CA ALA A 34 3.83 14.65 -12.91
C ALA A 34 4.25 15.96 -13.60
N ALA A 35 5.45 16.47 -13.31
CA ALA A 35 6.04 17.61 -14.01
C ALA A 35 6.20 17.36 -15.51
N SER A 36 6.66 16.17 -15.91
CA SER A 36 6.81 15.80 -17.32
C SER A 36 5.47 15.73 -18.09
N LEU A 37 4.36 15.56 -17.37
CA LEU A 37 3.00 15.55 -17.92
C LEU A 37 2.38 16.96 -17.95
N GLY A 38 3.13 18.01 -17.62
CA GLY A 38 2.62 19.38 -17.51
C GLY A 38 1.68 19.58 -16.32
N ARG A 39 1.79 18.72 -15.30
CA ARG A 39 0.93 18.69 -14.10
C ARG A 39 1.80 18.65 -12.85
N PRO A 40 2.65 19.67 -12.60
CA PRO A 40 3.52 19.66 -11.44
C PRO A 40 2.71 19.49 -10.16
N MET A 41 3.25 18.67 -9.25
CA MET A 41 2.71 18.46 -7.92
C MET A 41 3.78 18.81 -6.89
N ASP A 42 3.35 19.36 -5.77
CA ASP A 42 4.17 19.52 -4.59
C ASP A 42 3.84 18.39 -3.60
N TRP A 43 4.80 18.01 -2.78
CA TRP A 43 4.63 16.89 -1.86
C TRP A 43 5.33 17.13 -0.52
N ASN A 44 4.83 16.45 0.50
CA ASN A 44 5.52 16.25 1.75
C ASN A 44 5.25 14.82 2.25
N MET A 45 5.97 14.38 3.27
CA MET A 45 5.82 13.03 3.80
C MET A 45 5.99 12.97 5.31
N GLN A 46 5.52 11.88 5.90
CA GLN A 46 5.94 11.37 7.21
C GLN A 46 6.55 10.00 6.97
N ALA A 47 7.88 9.94 6.86
CA ALA A 47 8.63 8.71 6.73
C ALA A 47 9.10 8.24 8.11
N LEU A 48 8.76 7.02 8.49
CA LEU A 48 9.29 6.37 9.69
C LEU A 48 9.66 4.92 9.35
N GLU A 49 10.94 4.57 9.44
CA GLU A 49 11.45 3.25 9.05
C GLU A 49 10.70 2.10 9.74
N GLY A 50 10.36 1.07 8.96
CA GLY A 50 9.68 -0.14 9.46
C GLY A 50 8.31 0.08 10.12
N SER A 51 7.78 1.29 10.13
CA SER A 51 6.63 1.68 10.94
C SER A 51 5.31 1.09 10.47
N SER A 52 4.46 0.79 11.44
CA SER A 52 3.02 0.65 11.23
C SER A 52 2.31 2.00 11.24
N ILE A 53 1.05 2.04 10.80
CA ILE A 53 0.21 3.24 10.98
C ILE A 53 0.08 3.58 12.48
N LYS A 54 0.08 2.57 13.36
CA LYS A 54 0.08 2.78 14.82
C LYS A 54 1.30 3.53 15.31
N ASP A 55 2.49 3.18 14.83
CA ASP A 55 3.71 3.87 15.24
C ASP A 55 3.69 5.33 14.77
N ARG A 56 3.18 5.59 13.56
CA ARG A 56 3.05 6.94 12.98
C ARG A 56 1.87 7.77 13.50
N THR A 57 1.00 7.19 14.32
CA THR A 57 -0.14 7.88 14.94
C THR A 57 0.01 7.91 16.46
N MET A 58 -0.13 6.75 17.09
CA MET A 58 -0.13 6.59 18.54
C MET A 58 1.29 6.63 19.12
N GLY A 59 2.27 6.13 18.37
CA GLY A 59 3.62 5.88 18.88
C GLY A 59 3.66 4.66 19.81
N SER A 60 4.85 4.41 20.39
CA SER A 60 5.10 3.29 21.30
C SER A 60 5.07 3.69 22.79
N GLY A 61 4.99 4.99 23.08
CA GLY A 61 5.03 5.56 24.43
C GLY A 61 3.66 5.65 25.12
N PRO A 62 3.64 6.13 26.38
CA PRO A 62 2.42 6.24 27.17
C PRO A 62 1.52 7.41 26.75
N VAL A 63 2.04 8.37 25.98
CA VAL A 63 1.29 9.55 25.51
C VAL A 63 0.54 9.17 24.24
N PRO A 64 -0.81 9.14 24.26
CA PRO A 64 -1.59 8.88 23.06
C PRO A 64 -1.28 9.91 21.97
N TRP A 65 -1.29 9.47 20.71
CA TRP A 65 -1.11 10.33 19.53
C TRP A 65 0.27 10.98 19.38
N ALA A 66 1.25 10.61 20.19
CA ALA A 66 2.61 11.16 20.09
C ALA A 66 3.35 10.72 18.81
N GLY A 67 2.93 9.59 18.22
CA GLY A 67 3.51 9.05 16.98
C GLY A 67 3.33 9.97 15.76
N TYR A 68 2.36 10.88 15.79
CA TYR A 68 2.23 11.89 14.74
C TYR A 68 3.41 12.87 14.65
N ALA A 69 4.15 13.05 15.74
CA ALA A 69 5.39 13.82 15.78
C ALA A 69 6.64 12.96 15.51
N ALA A 70 6.45 11.71 15.06
CA ALA A 70 7.53 10.82 14.67
C ALA A 70 7.68 10.76 13.15
N GLY A 71 8.92 10.54 12.73
CA GLY A 71 9.32 10.47 11.33
C GLY A 71 9.81 11.80 10.77
N THR A 72 10.13 11.77 9.48
CA THR A 72 10.73 12.91 8.77
C THR A 72 9.86 13.40 7.61
N ASP A 73 10.05 14.67 7.28
CA ASP A 73 9.50 15.36 6.12
C ASP A 73 10.32 15.11 4.85
N ARG A 74 9.95 15.76 3.74
CA ARG A 74 10.65 15.65 2.44
C ARG A 74 12.13 16.03 2.45
N ASP A 75 12.58 16.78 3.46
CA ASP A 75 13.95 17.27 3.60
C ASP A 75 14.68 16.52 4.74
N ASP A 76 14.20 15.34 5.12
CA ASP A 76 14.69 14.54 6.25
C ASP A 76 14.64 15.26 7.61
N ARG A 77 13.75 16.25 7.77
CA ARG A 77 13.60 16.99 9.04
C ARG A 77 12.47 16.40 9.87
N PRO A 78 12.55 16.46 11.21
CA PRO A 78 11.45 16.02 12.07
C PRO A 78 10.12 16.69 11.70
N LEU A 79 9.06 15.89 11.58
CA LEU A 79 7.72 16.37 11.25
C LEU A 79 6.74 16.13 12.39
N ASP A 80 5.93 17.14 12.70
CA ASP A 80 4.64 16.94 13.39
C ASP A 80 3.48 16.98 12.38
N MET A 81 2.99 15.79 12.05
CA MET A 81 1.90 15.57 11.09
C MET A 81 0.58 16.20 11.57
N LEU A 82 0.31 16.22 12.89
CA LEU A 82 -0.89 16.87 13.41
C LEU A 82 -0.79 18.38 13.31
N ALA A 83 0.36 18.94 13.65
CA ALA A 83 0.61 20.37 13.48
C ALA A 83 0.48 20.76 12.00
N LEU A 84 1.02 19.95 11.08
CA LEU A 84 0.92 20.16 9.65
C LEU A 84 -0.53 20.19 9.14
N LEU A 85 -1.38 19.26 9.59
CA LEU A 85 -2.77 19.16 9.13
C LEU A 85 -3.73 20.13 9.84
N ARG A 86 -3.39 20.60 11.05
CA ARG A 86 -4.23 21.53 11.83
C ARG A 86 -3.91 23.00 11.62
N ARG A 87 -2.72 23.33 11.09
CA ARG A 87 -2.36 24.74 10.91
C ARG A 87 -3.27 25.42 9.87
N PRO A 88 -3.62 26.70 10.08
CA PRO A 88 -4.24 27.50 9.04
C PRO A 88 -3.33 27.56 7.79
N LEU A 89 -3.94 27.51 6.61
CA LEU A 89 -3.24 27.73 5.35
C LEU A 89 -2.94 29.22 5.18
N ALA A 90 -1.72 29.54 4.75
CA ALA A 90 -1.38 30.92 4.39
C ALA A 90 -2.12 31.36 3.12
N PRO A 91 -2.29 32.68 2.87
CA PRO A 91 -2.84 33.15 1.60
C PRO A 91 -2.08 32.60 0.40
N GLY A 92 -2.81 31.97 -0.53
CA GLY A 92 -2.23 31.32 -1.72
C GLY A 92 -1.72 29.89 -1.51
N GLU A 93 -1.66 29.41 -0.27
CA GLU A 93 -1.33 28.02 0.02
C GLU A 93 -2.53 27.10 -0.23
N ARG A 94 -2.25 25.88 -0.71
CA ARG A 94 -3.25 24.84 -0.95
C ARG A 94 -3.12 23.74 0.11
N ALA A 95 -4.27 23.27 0.60
CA ALA A 95 -4.33 22.05 1.39
C ALA A 95 -3.80 20.86 0.58
N TYR A 96 -3.41 19.81 1.29
CA TYR A 96 -3.18 18.52 0.63
C TYR A 96 -4.48 18.00 0.02
N ASP A 97 -4.42 17.59 -1.25
CA ASP A 97 -5.55 17.02 -1.98
C ASP A 97 -5.44 15.52 -2.16
N THR A 98 -4.28 14.95 -1.83
CA THR A 98 -4.01 13.52 -1.98
C THR A 98 -3.24 13.00 -0.79
N LEU A 99 -3.72 11.93 -0.16
CA LEU A 99 -2.97 11.16 0.83
C LEU A 99 -2.62 9.80 0.24
N VAL A 100 -1.33 9.46 0.17
CA VAL A 100 -0.86 8.09 -0.02
C VAL A 100 -0.38 7.58 1.33
N ILE A 101 -0.98 6.50 1.81
CA ILE A 101 -0.66 5.92 3.11
C ILE A 101 -0.51 4.40 2.98
N THR A 102 0.51 3.82 3.60
CA THR A 102 0.69 2.37 3.65
C THR A 102 0.63 1.87 5.10
N GLU A 103 0.14 0.64 5.29
CA GLU A 103 0.45 -0.11 6.51
C GLU A 103 1.80 -0.82 6.35
N GLN A 104 2.38 -1.30 7.44
CA GLN A 104 3.51 -2.22 7.41
C GLN A 104 3.21 -3.44 6.51
N HIS A 105 4.24 -4.03 5.89
CA HIS A 105 4.09 -5.15 4.95
C HIS A 105 3.38 -6.40 5.52
N THR A 106 3.32 -6.58 6.85
CA THR A 106 2.59 -7.68 7.53
C THR A 106 1.11 -7.38 7.77
N LEU A 107 0.36 -6.96 6.74
CA LEU A 107 -0.99 -6.38 6.88
C LEU A 107 -1.94 -7.16 7.80
N LEU A 108 -2.05 -8.49 7.67
CA LEU A 108 -2.97 -9.26 8.52
C LEU A 108 -2.61 -9.19 10.01
N GLY A 109 -1.31 -9.18 10.32
CA GLY A 109 -0.84 -8.95 11.69
C GLY A 109 -1.19 -7.56 12.17
N SER A 110 -0.94 -6.53 11.36
CA SER A 110 -1.28 -5.15 11.71
C SER A 110 -2.77 -4.97 11.98
N ILE A 111 -3.65 -5.56 11.16
CA ILE A 111 -5.11 -5.54 11.39
C ILE A 111 -5.48 -6.15 12.76
N VAL A 112 -4.81 -7.24 13.17
CA VAL A 112 -5.12 -7.94 14.43
C VAL A 112 -4.55 -7.22 15.65
N TRP A 113 -3.36 -6.63 15.55
CA TRP A 113 -2.61 -6.16 16.73
C TRP A 113 -2.42 -4.64 16.80
N ASN A 114 -2.54 -3.94 15.68
CA ASN A 114 -2.19 -2.53 15.56
C ASN A 114 -3.38 -1.62 15.28
N ASP A 115 -4.61 -2.14 15.30
CA ASP A 115 -5.83 -1.33 15.13
C ASP A 115 -5.80 -0.51 13.82
N SER A 116 -5.24 -1.12 12.76
CA SER A 116 -4.93 -0.46 11.49
C SER A 116 -6.13 0.22 10.86
N LEU A 117 -7.34 -0.36 10.95
CA LEU A 117 -8.54 0.21 10.34
C LEU A 117 -8.93 1.53 10.99
N ARG A 118 -8.99 1.58 12.33
CA ARG A 118 -9.35 2.81 13.05
C ARG A 118 -8.31 3.90 12.81
N LEU A 119 -7.04 3.55 12.80
CA LEU A 119 -5.95 4.52 12.65
C LEU A 119 -5.79 5.01 11.20
N LEU A 120 -6.02 4.15 10.21
CA LEU A 120 -6.14 4.55 8.81
C LEU A 120 -7.34 5.49 8.61
N ARG A 121 -8.49 5.19 9.24
CA ARG A 121 -9.66 6.06 9.26
C ARG A 121 -9.33 7.42 9.87
N ASP A 122 -8.66 7.46 11.03
CA ASP A 122 -8.26 8.70 11.70
C ASP A 122 -7.34 9.58 10.82
N PHE A 123 -6.39 8.99 10.09
CA PHE A 123 -5.58 9.71 9.11
C PHE A 123 -6.42 10.34 8.00
N HIS A 124 -7.30 9.53 7.41
CA HIS A 124 -8.19 9.99 6.36
C HIS A 124 -9.10 11.13 6.84
N GLU A 125 -9.69 11.02 8.04
CA GLU A 125 -10.52 12.07 8.63
C GLU A 125 -9.79 13.40 8.78
N ARG A 126 -8.52 13.36 9.22
CA ARG A 126 -7.73 14.58 9.40
C ARG A 126 -7.42 15.29 8.09
N VAL A 127 -7.16 14.52 7.02
CA VAL A 127 -6.93 15.09 5.69
C VAL A 127 -8.22 15.66 5.12
N ILE A 128 -9.35 14.97 5.24
CA ILE A 128 -10.67 15.48 4.82
C ILE A 128 -11.05 16.74 5.61
N ALA A 129 -10.77 16.79 6.92
CA ALA A 129 -11.09 17.96 7.73
C ALA A 129 -10.38 19.24 7.25
N GLN A 130 -9.17 19.13 6.70
CA GLN A 130 -8.47 20.25 6.07
C GLN A 130 -8.95 20.49 4.62
N ASN A 131 -9.28 19.42 3.88
CA ASN A 131 -9.73 19.46 2.50
C ASN A 131 -10.81 18.40 2.21
N PRO A 132 -12.10 18.79 2.20
CA PRO A 132 -13.21 17.86 1.96
C PRO A 132 -13.19 17.16 0.59
N ASP A 133 -12.41 17.70 -0.36
CA ASP A 133 -12.24 17.14 -1.70
C ASP A 133 -11.02 16.21 -1.82
N ALA A 134 -10.27 15.96 -0.74
CA ALA A 134 -9.07 15.16 -0.80
C ALA A 134 -9.36 13.67 -1.05
N GLN A 135 -8.43 13.00 -1.72
CA GLN A 135 -8.50 11.57 -2.01
C GLN A 135 -7.43 10.80 -1.23
N THR A 136 -7.84 9.76 -0.50
CA THR A 136 -6.92 8.86 0.17
C THR A 136 -6.68 7.60 -0.65
N TYR A 137 -5.43 7.18 -0.75
CA TYR A 137 -4.96 5.96 -1.39
C TYR A 137 -4.20 5.10 -0.37
N LEU A 138 -4.71 3.90 -0.12
CA LEU A 138 -4.01 2.86 0.61
C LEU A 138 -3.01 2.18 -0.34
N PHE A 139 -1.72 2.38 -0.10
CA PHE A 139 -0.64 1.78 -0.86
C PHE A 139 -0.43 0.32 -0.43
N GLU A 140 -0.51 -0.59 -1.38
CA GLU A 140 -0.35 -2.04 -1.20
C GLU A 140 1.14 -2.40 -1.09
N ALA A 141 1.69 -2.36 0.12
CA ALA A 141 3.04 -2.84 0.38
C ALA A 141 3.17 -4.36 0.22
N TRP A 142 4.39 -4.83 -0.04
CA TRP A 142 4.73 -6.25 -0.24
C TRP A 142 5.59 -6.79 0.91
N MET A 143 5.49 -8.10 1.15
CA MET A 143 6.35 -8.84 2.07
C MET A 143 7.76 -9.03 1.51
N ASN A 144 8.70 -9.36 2.40
CA ASN A 144 10.02 -9.84 2.02
C ASN A 144 9.90 -11.08 1.10
N VAL A 145 10.77 -11.14 0.09
CA VAL A 145 10.98 -12.27 -0.79
C VAL A 145 11.76 -13.34 -0.03
N VAL A 146 11.09 -14.43 0.37
CA VAL A 146 11.71 -15.50 1.17
C VAL A 146 12.92 -16.11 0.46
N ASP A 147 12.78 -16.32 -0.84
CA ASP A 147 13.78 -16.97 -1.69
C ASP A 147 14.00 -16.13 -2.96
N LEU A 148 15.19 -15.52 -3.04
CA LEU A 148 15.60 -14.72 -4.21
C LEU A 148 16.07 -15.59 -5.38
N ASP A 149 16.26 -16.90 -5.21
CA ASP A 149 16.53 -17.82 -6.32
C ASP A 149 15.21 -18.33 -6.96
N ASP A 150 14.12 -18.35 -6.19
CA ASP A 150 12.77 -18.72 -6.65
C ASP A 150 11.66 -17.84 -6.01
N PRO A 151 11.22 -16.75 -6.68
CA PRO A 151 10.21 -15.85 -6.15
C PRO A 151 8.78 -16.41 -6.25
N SER A 152 8.56 -17.65 -6.71
CA SER A 152 7.23 -18.20 -6.98
C SER A 152 6.31 -18.18 -5.74
N SER A 153 6.87 -18.50 -4.57
CA SER A 153 6.13 -18.49 -3.30
C SER A 153 5.73 -17.08 -2.87
N TRP A 154 6.60 -16.08 -3.10
CA TRP A 154 6.33 -14.68 -2.85
C TRP A 154 5.23 -14.16 -3.78
N ILE A 155 5.33 -14.43 -5.10
CA ILE A 155 4.28 -14.08 -6.07
C ILE A 155 2.92 -14.66 -5.67
N ALA A 156 2.90 -15.94 -5.28
CA ALA A 156 1.66 -16.61 -4.85
C ALA A 156 1.08 -15.99 -3.57
N TYR A 157 1.94 -15.58 -2.63
CA TYR A 157 1.52 -14.89 -1.41
C TYR A 157 0.93 -13.51 -1.74
N GLU A 158 1.63 -12.67 -2.51
CA GLU A 158 1.17 -11.30 -2.81
C GLU A 158 -0.15 -11.30 -3.58
N ARG A 159 -0.33 -12.23 -4.54
CA ARG A 159 -1.62 -12.45 -5.21
C ARG A 159 -2.75 -12.80 -4.24
N ALA A 160 -2.44 -13.55 -3.18
CA ALA A 160 -3.41 -13.88 -2.13
C ALA A 160 -3.60 -12.72 -1.13
N ALA A 161 -2.62 -11.83 -0.97
CA ALA A 161 -2.72 -10.68 -0.08
C ALA A 161 -3.50 -9.52 -0.71
N ALA A 162 -3.43 -9.34 -2.03
CA ALA A 162 -4.05 -8.22 -2.75
C ALA A 162 -5.55 -7.99 -2.41
N PRO A 163 -6.41 -9.02 -2.25
CA PRO A 163 -7.79 -8.77 -1.85
C PRO A 163 -7.94 -8.24 -0.42
N LEU A 164 -7.02 -8.56 0.51
CA LEU A 164 -7.07 -8.04 1.88
C LEU A 164 -6.87 -6.52 1.92
N TRP A 165 -5.93 -5.98 1.13
CA TRP A 165 -5.72 -4.53 1.03
C TRP A 165 -6.99 -3.79 0.57
N ARG A 166 -7.69 -4.36 -0.41
CA ARG A 166 -8.97 -3.84 -0.89
C ARG A 166 -10.08 -4.00 0.15
N CYS A 167 -10.08 -5.09 0.91
CA CYS A 167 -11.00 -5.29 2.03
C CYS A 167 -10.84 -4.25 3.13
N VAL A 168 -9.62 -3.83 3.45
CA VAL A 168 -9.37 -2.75 4.43
C VAL A 168 -9.97 -1.43 3.96
N ALA A 169 -9.68 -1.02 2.72
CA ALA A 169 -10.27 0.19 2.15
C ALA A 169 -11.81 0.09 2.03
N GLY A 170 -12.32 -1.05 1.55
CA GLY A 170 -13.74 -1.34 1.41
C GLY A 170 -14.50 -1.31 2.74
N ARG A 171 -13.90 -1.83 3.82
CA ARG A 171 -14.49 -1.82 5.16
C ARG A 171 -14.65 -0.40 5.70
N ILE A 172 -13.67 0.48 5.47
CA ILE A 172 -13.76 1.90 5.85
C ILE A 172 -14.78 2.62 4.96
N ASN A 173 -14.76 2.35 3.65
CA ASN A 173 -15.72 2.91 2.69
C ASN A 173 -17.17 2.53 2.99
N HIS A 174 -17.40 1.34 3.53
CA HIS A 174 -18.72 0.91 3.99
C HIS A 174 -19.23 1.81 5.13
N ASP A 175 -18.42 2.06 6.16
CA ASP A 175 -18.82 2.93 7.29
C ASP A 175 -19.05 4.36 6.83
N LEU A 176 -18.16 4.87 5.98
CA LEU A 176 -18.32 6.16 5.30
C LEU A 176 -19.66 6.29 4.59
N ALA A 177 -20.07 5.26 3.85
CA ALA A 177 -21.35 5.25 3.16
C ALA A 177 -22.53 5.23 4.15
N ALA A 178 -22.43 4.46 5.22
CA ALA A 178 -23.45 4.41 6.28
C ALA A 178 -23.60 5.74 7.03
N GLU A 179 -22.51 6.52 7.11
CA GLU A 179 -22.49 7.89 7.66
C GLU A 179 -23.01 8.95 6.66
N GLY A 180 -23.43 8.55 5.45
CA GLY A 180 -23.92 9.47 4.41
C GLY A 180 -22.82 10.28 3.73
N ARG A 181 -21.55 9.89 3.90
CA ARG A 181 -20.40 10.58 3.29
C ARG A 181 -20.15 10.13 1.86
N ALA A 182 -19.51 10.99 1.07
CA ALA A 182 -19.21 10.75 -0.35
C ALA A 182 -17.73 10.43 -0.63
N ASP A 183 -16.81 10.92 0.20
CA ASP A 183 -15.38 10.64 0.10
C ASP A 183 -15.07 9.16 0.38
N ARG A 184 -14.04 8.61 -0.26
CA ARG A 184 -13.71 7.18 -0.23
C ARG A 184 -12.21 6.98 -0.25
N LEU A 185 -11.74 5.85 0.26
CA LEU A 185 -10.40 5.35 0.07
C LEU A 185 -10.32 4.55 -1.24
N ALA A 186 -9.23 4.72 -1.97
CA ALA A 186 -8.83 3.87 -3.09
C ALA A 186 -7.56 3.09 -2.73
N THR A 187 -7.13 2.17 -3.59
CA THR A 187 -5.86 1.42 -3.41
C THR A 187 -4.89 1.74 -4.53
N ILE A 188 -3.59 1.76 -4.20
CA ILE A 188 -2.49 1.67 -5.17
C ILE A 188 -1.96 0.23 -5.09
N PRO A 189 -2.19 -0.62 -6.10
CA PRO A 189 -1.87 -2.05 -6.06
C PRO A 189 -0.38 -2.31 -6.34
N ALA A 190 0.51 -1.74 -5.55
CA ALA A 190 1.96 -1.75 -5.76
C ALA A 190 2.55 -3.17 -5.68
N ALA A 191 2.24 -3.97 -4.65
CA ALA A 191 2.70 -5.36 -4.56
C ALA A 191 2.21 -6.21 -5.75
N SER A 192 0.92 -6.13 -6.08
CA SER A 192 0.36 -6.76 -7.27
C SER A 192 1.10 -6.37 -8.55
N ALA A 193 1.42 -5.10 -8.75
CA ALA A 193 2.19 -4.65 -9.91
C ALA A 193 3.61 -5.22 -9.91
N LEU A 194 4.25 -5.26 -8.75
CA LEU A 194 5.59 -5.77 -8.57
C LEU A 194 5.67 -7.26 -8.91
N THR A 195 4.65 -8.06 -8.57
CA THR A 195 4.59 -9.47 -8.99
C THR A 195 4.63 -9.62 -10.51
N VAL A 196 3.95 -8.76 -11.25
CA VAL A 196 3.96 -8.77 -12.72
C VAL A 196 5.34 -8.42 -13.26
N LEU A 197 6.03 -7.44 -12.67
CA LEU A 197 7.39 -7.11 -13.08
C LEU A 197 8.34 -8.28 -12.84
N VAL A 198 8.28 -8.91 -11.66
CA VAL A 198 9.12 -10.05 -11.32
C VAL A 198 8.86 -11.24 -12.24
N GLU A 199 7.60 -11.58 -12.51
CA GLU A 199 7.24 -12.64 -13.45
C GLU A 199 7.75 -12.37 -14.87
N GLU A 200 7.61 -11.13 -15.37
CA GLU A 200 8.08 -10.76 -16.70
C GLU A 200 9.62 -10.81 -16.78
N ALA A 201 10.31 -10.26 -15.79
CA ALA A 201 11.78 -10.21 -15.74
C ALA A 201 12.41 -11.61 -15.63
N THR A 202 11.75 -12.54 -14.95
CA THR A 202 12.19 -13.94 -14.80
C THR A 202 11.64 -14.86 -15.89
N SER A 203 10.83 -14.33 -16.81
CA SER A 203 10.31 -15.10 -17.94
C SER A 203 11.36 -15.33 -19.02
N ARG A 204 11.01 -16.13 -20.03
CA ARG A 204 11.84 -16.32 -21.23
C ARG A 204 11.99 -15.05 -22.09
N ARG A 205 11.21 -14.00 -21.82
CA ARG A 205 11.28 -12.71 -22.51
C ARG A 205 11.92 -11.69 -21.55
N PRO A 206 13.26 -11.50 -21.62
CA PRO A 206 13.96 -10.62 -20.69
C PRO A 206 13.44 -9.18 -20.77
N VAL A 207 13.48 -8.50 -19.64
CA VAL A 207 13.26 -7.04 -19.56
C VAL A 207 14.61 -6.36 -19.73
N PRO A 208 14.80 -5.50 -20.75
CA PRO A 208 16.08 -4.83 -20.97
C PRO A 208 16.58 -4.09 -19.73
N GLY A 209 17.81 -4.36 -19.31
CA GLY A 209 18.48 -3.77 -18.15
C GLY A 209 18.21 -4.50 -16.83
N LEU A 210 17.30 -5.48 -16.82
CA LEU A 210 17.05 -6.35 -15.67
C LEU A 210 17.55 -7.78 -15.90
N GLU A 211 18.26 -8.05 -16.98
CA GLU A 211 18.78 -9.39 -17.28
C GLU A 211 19.88 -9.81 -16.31
N GLY A 212 20.02 -11.13 -16.14
CA GLY A 212 21.05 -11.75 -15.33
C GLY A 212 21.25 -13.22 -15.72
N PRO A 213 22.37 -13.83 -15.28
CA PRO A 213 22.66 -15.25 -15.54
C PRO A 213 21.71 -16.21 -14.81
N ASP A 214 21.06 -15.76 -13.73
CA ASP A 214 20.14 -16.53 -12.90
C ASP A 214 19.05 -15.62 -12.29
N THR A 215 18.04 -16.23 -11.69
CA THR A 215 16.88 -15.54 -11.07
C THR A 215 17.31 -14.54 -10.00
N ARG A 216 18.28 -14.89 -9.16
CA ARG A 216 18.80 -14.02 -8.10
C ARG A 216 19.45 -12.77 -8.67
N SER A 217 20.25 -12.91 -9.72
CA SER A 217 20.88 -11.79 -10.40
C SER A 217 19.86 -10.87 -11.08
N ILE A 218 18.78 -11.43 -11.64
CA ILE A 218 17.65 -10.66 -12.18
C ILE A 218 16.94 -9.90 -11.05
N LEU A 219 16.60 -10.58 -9.95
CA LEU A 219 15.94 -9.97 -8.80
C LEU A 219 16.80 -8.90 -8.13
N ALA A 220 18.13 -9.04 -8.09
CA ALA A 220 19.05 -8.01 -7.60
C ALA A 220 19.05 -6.73 -8.44
N ARG A 221 18.46 -6.74 -9.65
CA ARG A 221 18.21 -5.52 -10.44
C ARG A 221 16.91 -4.82 -10.05
N ILE A 222 15.99 -5.51 -9.37
CA ILE A 222 14.68 -5.01 -8.92
C ILE A 222 14.72 -4.67 -7.42
N PHE A 223 15.35 -5.53 -6.62
CA PHE A 223 15.48 -5.41 -5.17
C PHE A 223 16.95 -5.22 -4.78
N ARG A 224 17.21 -4.33 -3.80
CA ARG A 224 18.52 -4.13 -3.17
C ARG A 224 18.81 -5.19 -2.12
N ASP A 225 17.78 -5.65 -1.43
CA ASP A 225 17.79 -6.77 -0.47
C ASP A 225 16.54 -7.64 -0.68
N ASP A 226 15.99 -8.26 0.35
CA ASP A 226 14.80 -9.10 0.21
C ASP A 226 13.47 -8.31 0.25
N VAL A 227 13.47 -6.98 0.42
CA VAL A 227 12.23 -6.18 0.49
C VAL A 227 12.36 -4.79 -0.13
N HIS A 228 13.51 -4.12 -0.01
CA HIS A 228 13.74 -2.79 -0.55
C HIS A 228 14.08 -2.83 -2.03
N LEU A 229 13.52 -1.90 -2.80
CA LEU A 229 13.71 -1.84 -4.26
C LEU A 229 14.98 -1.08 -4.65
N THR A 230 15.54 -1.42 -5.81
CA THR A 230 16.52 -0.58 -6.53
C THR A 230 15.82 0.65 -7.12
N SER A 231 16.59 1.58 -7.71
CA SER A 231 16.00 2.71 -8.45
C SER A 231 15.08 2.25 -9.58
N ALA A 232 15.37 1.12 -10.24
CA ALA A 232 14.50 0.55 -11.27
C ALA A 232 13.17 0.04 -10.70
N GLY A 233 13.22 -0.67 -9.57
CA GLY A 233 12.02 -1.13 -8.88
C GLY A 233 11.16 0.03 -8.38
N VAL A 234 11.76 1.01 -7.69
CA VAL A 234 11.04 2.19 -7.17
C VAL A 234 10.41 2.97 -8.32
N TYR A 235 11.13 3.15 -9.43
CA TYR A 235 10.61 3.84 -10.61
C TYR A 235 9.42 3.11 -11.26
N TYR A 236 9.48 1.78 -11.36
CA TYR A 236 8.34 1.00 -11.84
C TYR A 236 7.10 1.20 -10.97
N ILE A 237 7.25 1.17 -9.65
CA ILE A 237 6.14 1.44 -8.72
C ILE A 237 5.64 2.88 -8.85
N ALA A 238 6.54 3.87 -9.01
CA ALA A 238 6.17 5.26 -9.25
C ALA A 238 5.37 5.46 -10.55
N LEU A 239 5.67 4.70 -11.62
CA LEU A 239 4.89 4.72 -12.87
C LEU A 239 3.47 4.19 -12.65
N VAL A 240 3.33 3.07 -11.95
CA VAL A 240 2.03 2.47 -11.62
C VAL A 240 1.22 3.42 -10.73
N SER A 241 1.83 3.91 -9.65
CA SER A 241 1.21 4.89 -8.75
C SER A 241 0.78 6.15 -9.48
N SER A 242 1.65 6.72 -10.32
CA SER A 242 1.32 7.91 -11.11
C SER A 242 0.14 7.65 -12.05
N ALA A 243 0.09 6.51 -12.73
CA ALA A 243 -1.04 6.18 -13.58
C ALA A 243 -2.36 6.02 -12.79
N ILE A 244 -2.32 5.42 -11.60
CA ILE A 244 -3.48 5.33 -10.71
C ILE A 244 -3.93 6.72 -10.25
N LEU A 245 -3.00 7.53 -9.73
CA LEU A 245 -3.24 8.88 -9.22
C LEU A 245 -3.78 9.83 -10.31
N GLN A 246 -3.29 9.71 -11.54
CA GLN A 246 -3.73 10.52 -12.68
C GLN A 246 -5.03 9.99 -13.34
N GLY A 247 -5.50 8.81 -12.95
CA GLY A 247 -6.70 8.18 -13.52
C GLY A 247 -6.56 7.68 -14.97
N GLN A 248 -5.35 7.72 -15.55
CA GLN A 248 -5.08 7.33 -16.93
C GLN A 248 -3.71 6.64 -17.06
N THR A 249 -3.48 5.93 -18.16
CA THR A 249 -2.10 5.51 -18.49
C THR A 249 -1.25 6.75 -18.76
N ILE A 250 0.03 6.68 -18.43
CA ILE A 250 0.96 7.81 -18.56
C ILE A 250 2.02 7.50 -19.60
N HIS A 251 2.49 8.55 -20.27
CA HIS A 251 3.68 8.52 -21.10
C HIS A 251 4.59 9.64 -20.62
N THR A 252 5.77 9.29 -20.13
CA THR A 252 6.74 10.25 -19.58
C THR A 252 8.08 10.10 -20.28
N SER A 253 8.84 11.19 -20.39
CA SER A 253 10.23 11.15 -20.84
C SER A 253 11.23 11.09 -19.68
N VAL A 254 10.75 11.22 -18.44
CA VAL A 254 11.59 11.19 -17.23
C VAL A 254 11.98 9.75 -16.94
N ARG A 255 13.26 9.52 -16.66
CA ARG A 255 13.81 8.25 -16.19
C ARG A 255 14.84 8.54 -15.08
N PRO A 256 15.06 7.61 -14.14
CA PRO A 256 16.12 7.73 -13.15
C PRO A 256 17.48 7.95 -13.81
N GLU A 257 18.36 8.67 -13.10
CA GLU A 257 19.74 8.86 -13.55
C GLU A 257 20.43 7.52 -13.79
N GLY A 258 21.17 7.43 -14.91
CA GLY A 258 21.87 6.20 -15.30
C GLY A 258 20.99 5.07 -15.83
N MET A 259 19.65 5.12 -15.72
CA MET A 259 18.77 4.10 -16.27
C MET A 259 18.76 4.17 -17.80
N ARG A 260 18.97 3.07 -18.51
CA ARG A 260 18.92 3.05 -19.98
C ARG A 260 17.51 3.39 -20.52
N LYS A 261 17.45 3.93 -21.74
CA LYS A 261 16.16 4.31 -22.36
C LYS A 261 15.27 3.09 -22.63
N ASP A 262 15.85 2.02 -23.17
CA ASP A 262 15.14 0.77 -23.46
C ASP A 262 14.57 0.11 -22.18
N THR A 263 15.30 0.19 -21.07
CA THR A 263 14.80 -0.22 -19.75
C THR A 263 13.60 0.61 -19.33
N ALA A 264 13.71 1.94 -19.38
CA ALA A 264 12.63 2.83 -18.99
C ALA A 264 11.37 2.62 -19.85
N ASP A 265 11.53 2.54 -21.18
CA ASP A 265 10.43 2.27 -22.13
C ASP A 265 9.74 0.95 -21.78
N ARG A 266 10.51 -0.12 -21.50
CA ARG A 266 9.93 -1.41 -21.16
C ARG A 266 9.19 -1.40 -19.83
N LEU A 267 9.71 -0.70 -18.81
CA LEU A 267 9.01 -0.53 -17.54
C LEU A 267 7.69 0.24 -17.71
N HIS A 268 7.64 1.22 -18.62
CA HIS A 268 6.39 1.93 -18.96
C HIS A 268 5.37 0.99 -19.58
N GLU A 269 5.79 0.17 -20.56
CA GLU A 269 4.90 -0.81 -21.20
C GLU A 269 4.31 -1.78 -20.18
N ILE A 270 5.12 -2.30 -19.27
CA ILE A 270 4.65 -3.22 -18.22
C ILE A 270 3.67 -2.50 -17.29
N ALA A 271 4.01 -1.30 -16.82
CA ALA A 271 3.14 -0.51 -15.93
C ALA A 271 1.81 -0.16 -16.60
N ALA A 272 1.82 0.29 -17.86
CA ALA A 272 0.62 0.63 -18.62
C ALA A 272 -0.29 -0.58 -18.85
N ARG A 273 0.30 -1.73 -19.21
CA ARG A 273 -0.42 -3.01 -19.36
C ARG A 273 -1.04 -3.45 -18.03
N PHE A 274 -0.27 -3.41 -16.95
CA PHE A 274 -0.77 -3.75 -15.62
C PHE A 274 -1.94 -2.86 -15.20
N VAL A 275 -1.80 -1.53 -15.31
CA VAL A 275 -2.85 -0.58 -14.91
C VAL A 275 -4.11 -0.75 -15.75
N THR A 276 -3.96 -1.02 -17.05
CA THR A 276 -5.09 -1.29 -17.95
C THR A 276 -5.84 -2.55 -17.53
N ALA A 277 -5.11 -3.65 -17.29
CA ALA A 277 -5.70 -4.90 -16.82
C ALA A 277 -6.35 -4.74 -15.44
N HIS A 278 -5.66 -4.09 -14.49
CA HIS A 278 -6.17 -3.85 -13.14
C HIS A 278 -7.48 -3.05 -13.14
N ARG A 279 -7.63 -2.07 -14.04
CA ARG A 279 -8.89 -1.31 -14.18
C ARG A 279 -10.01 -2.16 -14.77
N ALA A 280 -9.71 -3.01 -15.75
CA ALA A 280 -10.69 -3.90 -16.37
C ALA A 280 -11.16 -5.02 -15.42
N GLU A 281 -10.25 -5.52 -14.57
CA GLU A 281 -10.44 -6.70 -13.75
C GLU A 281 -10.80 -6.40 -12.29
N ARG A 282 -11.22 -5.17 -11.94
CA ARG A 282 -11.66 -4.81 -10.57
C ARG A 282 -12.84 -5.68 -10.12
N ARG A 283 -12.53 -6.88 -9.65
CA ARG A 283 -13.45 -7.80 -8.95
C ARG A 283 -13.39 -7.44 -7.48
N GLU A 284 -14.14 -6.42 -7.09
CA GLU A 284 -14.29 -6.08 -5.68
C GLU A 284 -14.83 -7.32 -4.94
N ILE A 285 -14.15 -7.69 -3.86
CA ILE A 285 -14.78 -8.55 -2.86
C ILE A 285 -15.69 -7.61 -2.08
N PRO A 286 -17.02 -7.84 -2.06
CA PRO A 286 -17.91 -7.04 -1.24
C PRO A 286 -17.39 -7.00 0.20
N ALA A 287 -17.52 -5.87 0.88
CA ALA A 287 -16.89 -5.68 2.18
C ALA A 287 -17.41 -6.72 3.22
N GLU A 288 -18.65 -7.18 3.06
CA GLU A 288 -19.28 -8.26 3.81
C GLU A 288 -18.62 -9.63 3.61
N ASP A 289 -18.03 -9.87 2.44
CA ASP A 289 -17.37 -11.13 2.09
C ASP A 289 -15.91 -11.19 2.53
N CYS A 290 -15.34 -10.05 2.92
CA CYS A 290 -13.94 -9.93 3.31
C CYS A 290 -13.59 -10.81 4.50
N SER A 291 -14.43 -10.82 5.54
CA SER A 291 -14.22 -11.64 6.74
C SER A 291 -14.11 -13.14 6.40
N ARG A 292 -15.00 -13.61 5.51
CA ARG A 292 -15.01 -15.01 5.03
C ARG A 292 -13.79 -15.33 4.16
N TYR A 293 -13.43 -14.44 3.24
CA TYR A 293 -12.21 -14.61 2.44
C TYR A 293 -10.97 -14.72 3.33
N VAL A 294 -10.86 -13.84 4.33
CA VAL A 294 -9.72 -13.83 5.25
C VAL A 294 -9.68 -15.08 6.12
N SER A 295 -10.82 -15.51 6.67
CA SER A 295 -10.85 -16.70 7.52
C SER A 295 -10.54 -17.98 6.75
N ASP A 296 -11.11 -18.13 5.55
CA ASP A 296 -11.15 -19.42 4.86
C ASP A 296 -10.01 -19.57 3.85
N SER A 297 -9.55 -18.47 3.25
CA SER A 297 -8.55 -18.51 2.17
C SER A 297 -7.22 -17.87 2.55
N PHE A 298 -7.23 -16.64 3.11
CA PHE A 298 -5.98 -15.88 3.27
C PHE A 298 -5.20 -16.25 4.54
N THR A 299 -5.87 -16.40 5.69
CA THR A 299 -5.19 -16.69 6.96
C THR A 299 -4.26 -17.92 6.89
N PRO A 300 -4.66 -19.07 6.32
CA PRO A 300 -3.75 -20.21 6.19
C PRO A 300 -2.49 -19.89 5.37
N ARG A 301 -2.64 -19.15 4.27
CA ARG A 301 -1.53 -18.76 3.39
C ARG A 301 -0.60 -17.78 4.08
N TYR A 302 -1.16 -16.79 4.78
CA TYR A 302 -0.39 -15.84 5.58
C TYR A 302 0.46 -16.53 6.63
N LEU A 303 -0.14 -17.41 7.44
CA LEU A 303 0.56 -18.12 8.50
C LEU A 303 1.61 -19.10 7.94
N ALA A 304 1.38 -19.67 6.75
CA ALA A 304 2.37 -20.51 6.08
C ALA A 304 3.57 -19.69 5.60
N TYR A 305 3.34 -18.54 4.96
CA TYR A 305 4.39 -17.66 4.44
C TYR A 305 5.21 -17.02 5.55
N GLN A 306 4.55 -16.49 6.59
CA GLN A 306 5.22 -15.93 7.76
C GLN A 306 6.06 -16.95 8.52
N ARG A 307 5.62 -18.21 8.57
CA ARG A 307 6.43 -19.28 9.13
C ARG A 307 7.71 -19.48 8.33
N SER A 308 7.65 -19.43 6.99
CA SER A 308 8.85 -19.57 6.15
C SER A 308 9.84 -18.42 6.38
N LEU A 309 9.35 -17.19 6.56
CA LEU A 309 10.18 -16.04 6.93
C LEU A 309 10.80 -16.21 8.32
N GLN A 310 9.98 -16.43 9.36
CA GLN A 310 10.48 -16.49 10.73
C GLN A 310 11.31 -17.74 11.04
N TRP A 311 11.08 -18.85 10.35
CA TRP A 311 11.89 -20.06 10.53
C TRP A 311 13.34 -19.85 10.08
N ARG A 312 13.57 -18.95 9.10
CA ARG A 312 14.91 -18.53 8.70
C ARG A 312 15.63 -17.83 9.85
N ASP A 313 14.92 -17.00 10.59
CA ASP A 313 15.53 -16.09 11.57
C ASP A 313 15.58 -16.69 13.00
N TYR A 314 14.61 -17.56 13.36
CA TYR A 314 14.50 -18.13 14.73
C TYR A 314 13.90 -19.55 14.74
N PRO A 315 14.67 -20.62 14.46
CA PRO A 315 14.17 -21.99 14.55
C PRO A 315 13.94 -22.43 16.00
N GLY A 316 12.79 -23.07 16.31
CA GLY A 316 12.56 -23.66 17.64
C GLY A 316 11.12 -24.13 17.94
N PRO A 317 10.94 -24.98 18.97
CA PRO A 317 9.63 -25.57 19.33
C PRO A 317 8.61 -24.54 19.82
N MET A 318 9.06 -23.45 20.47
CA MET A 318 8.18 -22.37 20.94
C MET A 318 7.55 -21.59 19.78
N VAL A 319 8.29 -21.42 18.69
CA VAL A 319 7.78 -20.79 17.45
C VAL A 319 6.70 -21.68 16.83
N TRP A 320 6.92 -23.00 16.80
CA TRP A 320 5.91 -23.95 16.33
C TRP A 320 4.61 -23.88 17.15
N LEU A 321 4.70 -23.87 18.49
CA LEU A 321 3.53 -23.74 19.37
C LEU A 321 2.77 -22.42 19.14
N LYS A 322 3.49 -21.30 19.01
CA LYS A 322 2.91 -20.00 18.66
C LYS A 322 2.13 -20.09 17.34
N TRP A 323 2.72 -20.68 16.29
CA TRP A 323 2.07 -20.81 14.99
C TRP A 323 0.87 -21.75 15.00
N ALA A 324 0.95 -22.89 15.69
CA ALA A 324 -0.17 -23.80 15.86
C ALA A 324 -1.35 -23.09 16.53
N ARG A 325 -1.10 -22.28 17.57
CA ARG A 325 -2.11 -21.45 18.22
C ARG A 325 -2.71 -20.42 17.25
N LEU A 326 -1.89 -19.66 16.52
CA LEU A 326 -2.38 -18.64 15.57
C LEU A 326 -3.23 -19.26 14.44
N ARG A 327 -2.87 -20.45 13.95
CA ARG A 327 -3.65 -21.20 12.93
C ARG A 327 -5.07 -21.53 13.38
N VAL A 328 -5.31 -21.66 14.67
CA VAL A 328 -6.65 -21.89 15.22
C VAL A 328 -7.33 -20.57 15.58
N GLN A 329 -6.59 -19.62 16.18
CA GLN A 329 -7.16 -18.39 16.71
C GLN A 329 -7.62 -17.42 15.63
N TRP A 330 -6.83 -17.24 14.57
CA TRP A 330 -7.10 -16.21 13.57
C TRP A 330 -8.29 -16.53 12.66
N PRO A 331 -8.43 -17.75 12.10
CA PRO A 331 -9.64 -18.08 11.34
C PRO A 331 -10.91 -17.94 12.20
N ARG A 332 -10.82 -18.26 13.50
CA ARG A 332 -11.94 -18.07 14.44
C ARG A 332 -12.24 -16.59 14.68
N LEU A 333 -11.22 -15.74 14.84
CA LEU A 333 -11.38 -14.29 14.98
C LEU A 333 -12.19 -13.72 13.81
N PHE A 334 -11.76 -14.01 12.57
CA PHE A 334 -12.41 -13.49 11.36
C PHE A 334 -13.77 -14.14 11.03
N ARG A 335 -14.18 -15.19 11.75
CA ARG A 335 -15.53 -15.77 11.67
C ARG A 335 -16.51 -15.17 12.69
N ARG A 336 -16.04 -14.38 13.65
CA ARG A 336 -16.91 -13.75 14.65
C ARG A 336 -17.81 -12.71 13.98
N ARG A 337 -19.04 -12.63 14.48
CA ARG A 337 -20.09 -11.69 14.05
C ARG A 337 -20.28 -10.59 15.09
N ASP A 338 -19.17 -10.02 15.55
CA ASP A 338 -19.13 -8.98 16.56
C ASP A 338 -17.93 -8.05 16.31
N THR A 339 -17.83 -6.98 17.11
CA THR A 339 -16.82 -5.92 16.97
C THR A 339 -15.40 -6.38 17.29
N SER A 340 -15.19 -7.59 17.82
CA SER A 340 -13.84 -8.13 17.99
C SER A 340 -13.22 -8.58 16.67
N ASN A 341 -14.01 -8.79 15.62
CA ASN A 341 -13.51 -9.00 14.27
C ASN A 341 -13.36 -7.65 13.55
N PRO A 342 -12.13 -7.21 13.24
CA PRO A 342 -11.89 -5.90 12.62
C PRO A 342 -12.56 -5.74 11.24
N LEU A 343 -12.85 -6.84 10.54
CA LEU A 343 -13.48 -6.84 9.22
C LEU A 343 -14.98 -7.14 9.29
N TYR A 344 -15.56 -7.24 10.48
CA TYR A 344 -16.99 -7.46 10.61
C TYR A 344 -17.78 -6.21 10.28
N ILE A 345 -18.84 -6.41 9.51
CA ILE A 345 -19.86 -5.42 9.20
C ILE A 345 -21.14 -5.89 9.89
N SER A 346 -21.67 -5.08 10.80
CA SER A 346 -22.95 -5.38 11.41
C SER A 346 -24.05 -5.26 10.36
N GLU A 347 -24.94 -6.25 10.28
CA GLU A 347 -26.18 -6.10 9.53
C GLU A 347 -26.91 -4.85 10.04
N ALA A 348 -27.22 -3.92 9.15
CA ALA A 348 -28.06 -2.78 9.50
C ALA A 348 -29.38 -3.33 10.04
N LYS A 349 -29.76 -2.95 11.28
CA LYS A 349 -31.14 -3.15 11.71
C LYS A 349 -32.02 -2.42 10.68
N PRO A 350 -33.02 -3.07 10.06
CA PRO A 350 -33.96 -2.36 9.22
C PRO A 350 -34.52 -1.20 10.05
N SER A 351 -34.47 0.01 9.49
CA SER A 351 -35.06 1.19 10.10
C SER A 351 -36.52 0.86 10.38
N VAL A 352 -36.85 0.69 11.67
CA VAL A 352 -38.23 0.67 12.10
C VAL A 352 -38.71 2.10 11.92
N LEU A 353 -39.33 2.36 10.77
CA LEU A 353 -40.15 3.55 10.53
C LEU A 353 -41.37 3.52 11.44
#